data_AF-A0A8T4KE44-F1
#
_entry.id   AF-A0A8T4KE44-F1
#
_cell.length_a   1.000
_cell.length_b   1.000
_cell.length_c   1.000
_cell.angle_alpha   90.00
_cell.angle_beta   90.00
_cell.angle_gamma   90.00
#
_symmetry.space_group_name_H-M   'P 1'
#
loop_
_entity.id
_entity.type
_entity.pdbx_description
1 polymer ?
#
loop_
_entity_poly.entity_id
_entity_poly.type
_entity_poly.pdbx_seq_one_letter_code
_entity_poly.pdbx_strand_id
1 'polypeptide(L)'
;MRKALLAGVLACSMGCASSRHVIYEPGIGRKINTAWVLNDERAGYVRRFAQTVYVTRHYWDNYEAQMRKVKTISLYDDWIHGWYGGVVYGSKRLEHMGIHDLRPHVLVHELCHVWHSALPPAKRKEFERKWSEAAGFRYGEYEENSREIVENGLVALESSENMMQDVSTVCELVIILQMPNIQVPGVSRPGRSGSEEYNVLFRRDDEKVREKIGLLGNYKFISSEERDFALKELDWK
;
A
#
# COMPACT_ATOMS: atom_id res chain seq x y z
N MET A 1 11.35 27.75 47.25
CA MET A 1 10.63 28.28 46.07
C MET A 1 11.57 28.25 44.88
N ARG A 2 11.20 27.52 43.83
CA ARG A 2 11.93 27.43 42.55
C ARG A 2 11.84 28.76 41.79
N LYS A 3 12.96 29.32 41.31
CA LYS A 3 13.00 30.19 40.12
C LYS A 3 14.26 29.91 39.31
N ALA A 4 14.03 29.91 37.99
CA ALA A 4 14.82 29.32 36.94
C ALA A 4 16.16 30.04 36.68
N LEU A 5 17.17 29.23 36.35
CA LEU A 5 18.38 29.66 35.66
C LEU A 5 18.06 29.90 34.18
N LEU A 6 18.18 31.16 33.77
CA LEU A 6 18.51 31.57 32.41
C LEU A 6 20.04 31.46 32.26
N ALA A 7 20.50 30.78 31.20
CA ALA A 7 21.69 31.07 30.40
C ALA A 7 22.27 29.77 29.82
N GLY A 8 22.27 29.68 28.50
CA GLY A 8 22.89 28.58 27.76
C GLY A 8 22.58 28.61 26.27
N VAL A 9 22.48 29.80 25.67
CA VAL A 9 22.52 29.95 24.21
C VAL A 9 23.99 29.94 23.83
N LEU A 10 24.46 28.81 23.31
CA LEU A 10 25.75 28.71 22.62
C LEU A 10 25.46 28.49 21.14
N ALA A 11 25.80 29.51 20.37
CA ALA A 11 25.71 29.55 18.93
C ALA A 11 26.48 28.37 18.30
N CYS A 12 25.82 27.63 17.43
CA CYS A 12 26.49 26.85 16.41
C CYS A 12 26.23 27.52 15.06
N SER A 13 27.33 27.97 14.49
CA SER A 13 27.52 28.59 13.19
C SER A 13 26.93 27.78 12.03
N MET A 14 26.30 28.53 11.11
CA MET A 14 26.29 28.34 9.65
C MET A 14 26.53 26.91 9.13
N GLY A 15 25.43 26.19 8.94
CA GLY A 15 25.32 24.95 8.18
C GLY A 15 23.89 24.48 8.31
N CYS A 16 23.07 24.66 7.27
CA CYS A 16 21.64 24.36 7.28
C CYS A 16 21.41 22.85 7.43
N ALA A 17 21.45 22.35 8.66
CA ALA A 17 21.04 21.00 9.00
C ALA A 17 19.52 21.03 9.18
N SER A 18 18.78 20.60 8.15
CA SER A 18 17.35 20.33 8.27
C SER A 18 17.15 19.38 9.44
N SER A 19 16.47 19.84 10.49
CA SER A 19 16.19 19.04 11.67
C SER A 19 15.29 17.89 11.26
N ARG A 20 15.86 16.68 11.14
CA ARG A 20 15.08 15.45 10.95
C ARG A 20 14.36 15.16 12.27
N HIS A 21 13.04 15.33 12.27
CA HIS A 21 12.19 14.93 13.38
C HIS A 21 11.80 13.47 13.16
N VAL A 22 12.17 12.61 14.11
CA VAL A 22 11.79 11.20 14.10
C VAL A 22 10.59 11.07 15.03
N ILE A 23 9.41 10.83 14.46
CA ILE A 23 8.25 10.43 15.26
C ILE A 23 8.30 8.92 15.41
N TYR A 24 8.40 8.48 16.66
CA TYR A 24 8.22 7.08 17.02
C TYR A 24 6.79 6.91 17.50
N GLU A 25 5.94 6.30 16.67
CA GLU A 25 4.60 5.91 17.09
C GLU A 25 4.65 4.47 17.59
N PRO A 26 4.46 4.20 18.89
CA PRO A 26 4.61 2.87 19.48
C PRO A 26 3.75 1.78 18.81
N GLY A 27 2.65 2.17 18.15
CA GLY A 27 1.76 1.25 17.42
C GLY A 27 2.27 0.80 16.04
N ILE A 28 3.22 1.51 15.43
CA ILE A 28 3.76 1.20 14.10
C ILE A 28 5.02 0.32 14.19
N GLY A 29 5.72 0.35 15.33
CA GLY A 29 6.99 -0.36 15.51
C GLY A 29 8.14 0.13 14.61
N ARG A 30 7.99 1.28 13.94
CA ARG A 30 8.99 1.87 13.02
C ARG A 30 9.13 3.38 13.22
N LYS A 31 10.29 3.91 12.82
CA LYS A 31 10.60 5.35 12.82
C LYS A 31 9.97 6.01 11.59
N ILE A 32 9.09 6.98 11.79
CA ILE A 32 8.65 7.88 10.71
C ILE A 32 9.59 9.08 10.73
N ASN A 33 10.34 9.27 9.64
CA ASN A 33 11.19 10.45 9.47
C ASN A 33 10.36 11.56 8.83
N THR A 34 10.24 12.69 9.52
CA THR A 34 9.73 13.94 8.95
C THR A 34 10.89 14.94 8.90
N ALA A 35 11.11 15.60 7.76
CA ALA A 35 12.25 16.49 7.57
C ALA A 35 12.02 17.93 8.10
N TRP A 36 11.00 18.16 8.94
CA TRP A 36 10.41 19.51 9.08
C TRP A 36 9.95 19.88 10.50
N VAL A 37 9.84 21.20 10.73
CA VAL A 37 9.09 21.83 11.83
C VAL A 37 7.61 21.43 11.71
N LEU A 38 7.10 20.75 12.75
CA LEU A 38 5.70 20.31 12.84
C LEU A 38 4.76 21.50 13.08
N ASN A 39 3.80 21.73 12.18
CA ASN A 39 2.59 22.47 12.50
C ASN A 39 1.44 21.47 12.78
N ASP A 40 0.31 21.94 13.33
CA ASP A 40 -0.77 21.07 13.80
C ASP A 40 -1.39 20.20 12.71
N GLU A 41 -1.51 20.74 11.49
CA GLU A 41 -2.03 20.02 10.32
C GLU A 41 -1.14 18.81 9.97
N ARG A 42 0.18 19.03 9.89
CA ARG A 42 1.14 17.97 9.56
C ARG A 42 1.25 16.95 10.68
N ALA A 43 1.22 17.38 11.95
CA ALA A 43 1.16 16.47 13.08
C ALA A 43 -0.13 15.62 13.06
N GLY A 44 -1.25 16.22 12.64
CA GLY A 44 -2.51 15.51 12.40
C GLY A 44 -2.39 14.45 11.30
N TYR A 45 -1.73 14.77 10.18
CA TYR A 45 -1.52 13.82 9.08
C TYR A 45 -0.68 12.61 9.52
N VAL A 46 0.43 12.82 10.24
CA VAL A 46 1.26 11.71 10.77
C VAL A 46 0.46 10.78 11.67
N ARG A 47 -0.35 11.34 12.59
CA ARG A 47 -1.22 10.53 13.47
C ARG A 47 -2.25 9.72 12.67
N ARG A 48 -2.84 10.30 11.63
CA ARG A 48 -3.77 9.56 10.75
C ARG A 48 -3.06 8.44 10.00
N PHE A 49 -1.88 8.70 9.43
CA PHE A 49 -1.08 7.66 8.78
C PHE A 49 -0.72 6.53 9.75
N ALA A 50 -0.33 6.86 10.97
CA ALA A 50 -0.07 5.88 12.02
C ALA A 50 -1.29 5.02 12.34
N GLN A 51 -2.45 5.65 12.46
CA GLN A 51 -3.72 4.95 12.65
C GLN A 51 -4.03 4.05 11.46
N THR A 52 -3.83 4.50 10.22
CA THR A 52 -4.01 3.69 9.02
C THR A 52 -3.12 2.45 9.06
N VAL A 53 -1.83 2.59 9.36
CA VAL A 53 -0.90 1.48 9.50
C VAL A 53 -1.35 0.49 10.58
N TYR A 54 -1.79 0.99 11.73
CA TYR A 54 -2.32 0.16 12.81
C TYR A 54 -3.56 -0.62 12.37
N VAL A 55 -4.50 0.04 11.70
CA VAL A 55 -5.72 -0.58 11.17
C VAL A 55 -5.41 -1.61 10.09
N THR A 56 -4.52 -1.30 9.13
CA THR A 56 -4.08 -2.22 8.07
C THR A 56 -3.54 -3.52 8.65
N ARG A 57 -2.76 -3.46 9.74
CA ARG A 57 -2.22 -4.66 10.40
C ARG A 57 -3.30 -5.64 10.88
N HIS A 58 -4.50 -5.17 11.23
CA HIS A 58 -5.60 -6.05 11.67
C HIS A 58 -6.28 -6.79 10.52
N TYR A 59 -6.07 -6.36 9.28
CA TYR A 59 -6.69 -6.92 8.08
C TYR A 59 -5.68 -7.54 7.11
N TRP A 60 -4.41 -7.63 7.50
CA TRP A 60 -3.36 -8.20 6.66
C TRP A 60 -2.33 -8.92 7.55
N ASP A 61 -2.45 -10.23 7.65
CA ASP A 61 -1.59 -11.11 8.46
C ASP A 61 -0.11 -11.04 8.08
N ASN A 62 0.22 -11.01 6.78
CA ASN A 62 1.61 -10.88 6.31
C ASN A 62 2.19 -9.46 6.49
N TYR A 63 1.39 -8.47 6.91
CA TYR A 63 1.80 -7.07 6.93
C TYR A 63 2.96 -6.85 7.88
N GLU A 64 2.92 -7.45 9.07
CA GLU A 64 4.02 -7.33 10.03
C GLU A 64 5.33 -7.87 9.48
N ALA A 65 5.30 -9.02 8.80
CA ALA A 65 6.49 -9.63 8.20
C ALA A 65 7.07 -8.77 7.06
N GLN A 66 6.22 -8.13 6.25
CA GLN A 66 6.64 -7.21 5.20
C GLN A 66 7.20 -5.91 5.77
N MET A 67 6.49 -5.31 6.71
CA MET A 67 6.92 -4.09 7.40
C MET A 67 8.18 -4.30 8.22
N ARG A 68 8.51 -5.53 8.62
CA ARG A 68 9.80 -5.82 9.26
C ARG A 68 11.00 -5.58 8.36
N LYS A 69 10.80 -5.69 7.04
CA LYS A 69 11.82 -5.47 6.01
C LYS A 69 11.91 -3.99 5.60
N VAL A 70 10.88 -3.21 5.93
CA VAL A 70 10.86 -1.75 5.82
C VAL A 70 11.66 -1.14 6.98
N LYS A 71 12.78 -0.49 6.65
CA LYS A 71 13.67 0.18 7.60
C LYS A 71 13.15 1.57 7.98
N THR A 72 12.61 2.31 7.00
CA THR A 72 12.17 3.69 7.18
C THR A 72 10.99 3.95 6.27
N ILE A 73 9.99 4.66 6.80
CA ILE A 73 8.97 5.37 6.01
C ILE A 73 9.23 6.86 6.22
N SER A 74 9.42 7.59 5.14
CA SER A 74 9.65 9.04 5.18
C SER A 74 8.45 9.72 4.54
N LEU A 75 7.83 10.67 5.24
CA LEU A 75 6.75 11.46 4.65
C LEU A 75 7.34 12.78 4.14
N TYR A 76 7.23 13.01 2.84
CA TYR A 76 7.60 14.26 2.17
C TYR A 76 6.33 14.96 1.69
N ASP A 77 6.31 16.28 1.83
CA ASP A 77 5.28 17.15 1.28
C ASP A 77 5.79 17.61 -0.09
N ASP A 78 5.26 17.02 -1.17
CA ASP A 78 5.46 17.58 -2.52
C ASP A 78 4.26 18.48 -2.81
N TRP A 79 4.52 19.79 -2.81
CA TRP A 79 3.52 20.84 -3.01
C TRP A 79 2.79 20.75 -4.36
N ILE A 80 3.25 19.90 -5.29
CA ILE A 80 2.66 19.75 -6.63
C ILE A 80 1.74 18.52 -6.70
N HIS A 81 1.97 17.46 -5.91
CA HIS A 81 1.26 16.18 -6.07
C HIS A 81 0.80 15.51 -4.75
N GLY A 82 1.03 16.14 -3.59
CA GLY A 82 0.56 15.67 -2.28
C GLY A 82 1.64 15.00 -1.42
N TRP A 83 1.22 14.09 -0.54
CA TRP A 83 2.09 13.45 0.45
C TRP A 83 2.79 12.21 -0.13
N TYR A 84 4.12 12.17 -0.07
CA TYR A 84 4.93 11.05 -0.55
C TYR A 84 5.55 10.23 0.57
N GLY A 85 5.44 8.91 0.47
CA GLY A 85 6.14 7.94 1.29
C GLY A 85 7.43 7.46 0.64
N GLY A 86 8.60 7.74 1.23
CA GLY A 86 9.84 7.09 0.89
C GLY A 86 10.05 5.84 1.75
N VAL A 87 10.03 4.65 1.15
CA VAL A 87 10.29 3.39 1.86
C VAL A 87 11.71 2.92 1.61
N VAL A 88 12.48 2.73 2.68
CA VAL A 88 13.73 1.97 2.61
C VAL A 88 13.42 0.51 2.91
N TYR A 89 13.56 -0.37 1.92
CA TYR A 89 13.38 -1.82 2.07
C TYR A 89 14.75 -2.51 1.97
N GLY A 90 15.26 -3.07 3.07
CA GLY A 90 16.61 -3.65 3.09
C GLY A 90 17.70 -2.60 2.84
N SER A 91 18.52 -2.75 1.78
CA SER A 91 19.53 -1.75 1.36
C SER A 91 19.04 -0.82 0.25
N LYS A 92 17.79 -1.00 -0.24
CA LYS A 92 17.23 -0.21 -1.34
C LYS A 92 16.36 0.91 -0.78
N ARG A 93 16.54 2.11 -1.32
CA ARG A 93 15.65 3.25 -1.11
C ARG A 93 14.68 3.30 -2.28
N LEU A 94 13.39 3.28 -2.00
CA LEU A 94 12.34 3.56 -2.98
C LEU A 94 11.72 4.89 -2.58
N GLU A 95 11.76 5.84 -3.50
CA GLU A 95 11.53 7.26 -3.19
C GLU A 95 10.08 7.70 -3.40
N HIS A 96 9.24 6.86 -4.03
CA HIS A 96 7.92 7.29 -4.49
C HIS A 96 6.85 6.28 -4.07
N MET A 97 6.01 6.69 -3.11
CA MET A 97 4.68 6.16 -2.85
C MET A 97 3.75 7.37 -2.76
N GLY A 98 2.73 7.43 -3.59
CA GLY A 98 1.76 8.52 -3.57
C GLY A 98 0.72 8.27 -2.47
N ILE A 99 0.92 8.78 -1.27
CA ILE A 99 -0.04 8.60 -0.16
C ILE A 99 -1.05 9.76 -0.19
N HIS A 100 -1.82 9.82 -1.28
CA HIS A 100 -2.86 10.83 -1.47
C HIS A 100 -4.12 10.52 -0.67
N ASP A 101 -4.30 9.24 -0.30
CA ASP A 101 -5.41 8.74 0.50
C ASP A 101 -4.89 7.85 1.65
N LEU A 102 -5.44 8.07 2.85
CA LEU A 102 -5.05 7.38 4.07
C LEU A 102 -5.97 6.20 4.42
N ARG A 103 -6.65 5.61 3.45
CA ARG A 103 -7.39 4.36 3.66
C ARG A 103 -6.44 3.14 3.76
N PRO A 104 -6.76 2.14 4.61
CA PRO A 104 -5.90 0.96 4.82
C PRO A 104 -5.55 0.18 3.54
N HIS A 105 -6.49 0.09 2.60
CA HIS A 105 -6.31 -0.62 1.34
C HIS A 105 -5.46 0.17 0.32
N VAL A 106 -5.59 1.50 0.27
CA VAL A 106 -4.71 2.36 -0.55
C VAL A 106 -3.27 2.29 -0.04
N LEU A 107 -3.06 2.29 1.27
CA LEU A 107 -1.72 2.11 1.83
C LEU A 107 -1.07 0.80 1.36
N VAL A 108 -1.86 -0.26 1.28
CA VAL A 108 -1.42 -1.56 0.77
C VAL A 108 -1.06 -1.49 -0.70
N HIS A 109 -1.88 -0.82 -1.52
CA HIS A 109 -1.63 -0.62 -2.94
C HIS A 109 -0.22 -0.02 -3.11
N GLU A 110 0.04 1.09 -2.42
CA GLU A 110 1.32 1.79 -2.46
C GLU A 110 2.49 0.92 -1.96
N LEU A 111 2.27 0.10 -0.92
CA LEU A 111 3.30 -0.80 -0.41
C LEU A 111 3.56 -2.00 -1.34
N CYS A 112 2.58 -2.41 -2.13
CA CYS A 112 2.75 -3.48 -3.10
C CYS A 112 3.72 -3.07 -4.23
N HIS A 113 3.70 -1.79 -4.65
CA HIS A 113 4.73 -1.21 -5.53
C HIS A 113 6.15 -1.39 -4.95
N VAL A 114 6.30 -1.16 -3.64
CA VAL A 114 7.56 -1.33 -2.93
C VAL A 114 8.00 -2.79 -2.91
N TRP A 115 7.09 -3.71 -2.58
CA TRP A 115 7.41 -5.14 -2.49
C TRP A 115 7.82 -5.73 -3.83
N HIS A 116 7.14 -5.35 -4.91
CA HIS A 116 7.55 -5.75 -6.25
C HIS A 116 8.94 -5.19 -6.62
N SER A 117 9.15 -3.90 -6.36
CA SER A 117 10.44 -3.22 -6.56
C SER A 117 11.55 -3.74 -5.64
N ALA A 118 11.21 -4.53 -4.62
CA ALA A 118 12.16 -5.18 -3.75
C ALA A 118 12.53 -6.61 -4.19
N LEU A 119 11.77 -7.24 -5.09
CA LEU A 119 12.11 -8.57 -5.61
C LEU A 119 13.53 -8.58 -6.21
N PRO A 120 14.31 -9.67 -5.99
CA PRO A 120 15.58 -9.88 -6.69
C PRO A 120 15.37 -9.82 -8.21
N PRO A 121 16.30 -9.25 -9.02
CA PRO A 121 16.07 -9.02 -10.44
C PRO A 121 15.62 -10.26 -11.23
N ALA A 122 16.23 -11.42 -10.97
CA ALA A 122 15.83 -12.68 -11.62
C ALA A 122 14.40 -13.10 -11.24
N LYS A 123 14.05 -13.00 -9.95
CA LYS A 123 12.69 -13.30 -9.46
C LYS A 123 11.67 -12.29 -9.94
N ARG A 124 12.05 -11.01 -10.07
CA ARG A 124 11.19 -9.98 -10.64
C ARG A 124 10.86 -10.31 -12.08
N LYS A 125 11.86 -10.54 -12.94
CA LYS A 125 11.63 -10.93 -14.34
C LYS A 125 10.74 -12.18 -14.46
N GLU A 126 10.95 -13.17 -13.60
CA GLU A 126 10.10 -14.36 -13.56
C GLU A 126 8.66 -14.03 -13.15
N PHE A 127 8.48 -13.19 -12.14
CA PHE A 127 7.17 -12.69 -11.70
C PHE A 127 6.48 -11.93 -12.82
N GLU A 128 7.14 -10.94 -13.42
CA GLU A 128 6.61 -10.10 -14.51
C GLU A 128 6.14 -10.96 -15.69
N ARG A 129 6.93 -11.97 -16.06
CA ARG A 129 6.56 -12.93 -17.12
C ARG A 129 5.29 -13.70 -16.76
N LYS A 130 5.26 -14.35 -15.58
CA LYS A 130 4.08 -15.12 -15.15
C LYS A 130 2.84 -14.25 -14.98
N TRP A 131 3.02 -13.02 -14.50
CA TRP A 131 1.94 -12.05 -14.36
C TRP A 131 1.37 -11.64 -15.71
N SER A 132 2.24 -11.38 -16.68
CA SER A 132 1.84 -11.05 -18.06
C SER A 132 1.12 -12.23 -18.73
N GLU A 133 1.56 -13.46 -18.47
CA GLU A 133 0.90 -14.69 -18.93
C GLU A 133 -0.51 -14.83 -18.33
N ALA A 134 -0.66 -14.60 -17.02
CA ALA A 134 -1.95 -14.65 -16.34
C ALA A 134 -2.91 -13.53 -16.78
N ALA A 135 -2.38 -12.33 -17.03
CA ALA A 135 -3.17 -11.21 -17.56
C ALA A 135 -3.69 -11.54 -18.97
N GLY A 136 -2.85 -12.13 -19.81
CA GLY A 136 -3.22 -12.54 -21.17
C GLY A 136 -3.39 -11.37 -22.15
N PHE A 137 -2.84 -10.19 -21.83
CA PHE A 137 -2.90 -8.99 -22.67
C PHE A 137 -1.64 -8.10 -22.48
N ARG A 138 -1.51 -7.06 -23.31
CA ARG A 138 -0.42 -6.06 -23.21
C ARG A 138 -0.91 -4.75 -22.62
N TYR A 139 -0.23 -4.27 -21.58
CA TYR A 139 -0.52 -2.97 -20.97
C TYR A 139 -0.27 -1.80 -21.94
N GLY A 140 -1.09 -0.76 -21.87
CA GLY A 140 -0.96 0.45 -22.68
C GLY A 140 -1.60 0.40 -24.07
N GLU A 141 -2.30 -0.69 -24.43
CA GLU A 141 -3.03 -0.83 -25.71
C GLU A 141 -4.56 -0.59 -25.58
N TYR A 142 -5.05 -0.02 -24.47
CA TYR A 142 -6.49 0.14 -24.21
C TYR A 142 -7.05 1.51 -24.60
N GLU A 143 -8.19 1.48 -25.28
CA GLU A 143 -9.21 2.54 -25.15
C GLU A 143 -9.96 2.28 -23.83
N GLU A 144 -10.31 3.33 -23.07
CA GLU A 144 -10.97 3.25 -21.74
C GLU A 144 -12.39 2.63 -21.82
N ASN A 145 -12.51 1.35 -22.18
CA ASN A 145 -13.76 0.63 -22.25
C ASN A 145 -13.79 -0.46 -21.19
N SER A 146 -14.63 -0.25 -20.17
CA SER A 146 -14.89 -1.17 -19.05
C SER A 146 -15.08 -2.65 -19.45
N ARG A 147 -15.58 -2.93 -20.66
CA ARG A 147 -15.78 -4.30 -21.14
C ARG A 147 -14.48 -5.07 -21.38
N GLU A 148 -13.47 -4.44 -21.99
CA GLU A 148 -12.20 -5.09 -22.24
C GLU A 148 -11.41 -5.31 -20.94
N ILE A 149 -11.61 -4.44 -19.95
CA ILE A 149 -11.01 -4.56 -18.61
C ILE A 149 -11.53 -5.81 -17.90
N VAL A 150 -12.84 -6.06 -17.96
CA VAL A 150 -13.47 -7.27 -17.41
C VAL A 150 -12.98 -8.54 -18.12
N GLU A 151 -12.91 -8.55 -19.45
CA GLU A 151 -12.48 -9.73 -20.24
C GLU A 151 -11.00 -10.09 -20.03
N ASN A 152 -10.22 -9.17 -19.48
CA ASN A 152 -8.79 -9.29 -19.25
C ASN A 152 -8.40 -9.57 -17.79
N GLY A 153 -9.37 -9.82 -16.91
CA GLY A 153 -9.10 -10.14 -15.50
C GLY A 153 -8.45 -9.00 -14.74
N LEU A 154 -8.84 -7.77 -15.07
CA LEU A 154 -8.44 -6.56 -14.36
C LEU A 154 -9.46 -6.20 -13.30
N VAL A 155 -8.96 -5.79 -12.14
CA VAL A 155 -9.78 -5.55 -10.95
C VAL A 155 -10.31 -4.12 -10.87
N ALA A 156 -9.63 -3.13 -11.47
CA ALA A 156 -10.10 -1.76 -11.60
C ALA A 156 -9.56 -1.07 -12.88
N LEU A 157 -10.06 0.13 -13.20
CA LEU A 157 -9.61 0.90 -14.38
C LEU A 157 -8.10 1.16 -14.36
N GLU A 158 -7.59 1.62 -13.21
CA GLU A 158 -6.17 1.90 -12.97
C GLU A 158 -5.26 0.69 -13.25
N SER A 159 -5.77 -0.54 -13.11
CA SER A 159 -5.03 -1.76 -13.40
C SER A 159 -4.66 -1.88 -14.89
N SER A 160 -5.33 -1.14 -15.78
CA SER A 160 -5.01 -1.12 -17.22
C SER A 160 -3.81 -0.25 -17.59
N GLU A 161 -3.42 0.69 -16.73
CA GLU A 161 -2.35 1.66 -17.01
C GLU A 161 -1.00 0.97 -17.24
N ASN A 162 -0.66 0.05 -16.35
CA ASN A 162 0.55 -0.75 -16.41
C ASN A 162 0.50 -1.93 -15.43
N MET A 163 1.40 -2.88 -15.62
CA MET A 163 1.51 -4.08 -14.78
C MET A 163 1.71 -3.77 -13.30
N MET A 164 2.41 -2.68 -12.95
CA MET A 164 2.60 -2.33 -11.55
C MET A 164 1.29 -1.94 -10.88
N GLN A 165 0.44 -1.17 -11.56
CA GLN A 165 -0.88 -0.85 -11.06
C GLN A 165 -1.73 -2.10 -10.92
N ASP A 166 -1.76 -2.99 -11.93
CA ASP A 166 -2.51 -4.25 -11.81
C ASP A 166 -2.07 -5.09 -10.61
N VAL A 167 -0.76 -5.25 -10.40
CA VAL A 167 -0.20 -5.96 -9.24
C VAL A 167 -0.67 -5.33 -7.93
N SER A 168 -0.57 -4.00 -7.82
CA SER A 168 -0.93 -3.26 -6.62
C SER A 168 -2.42 -3.23 -6.34
N THR A 169 -3.27 -3.13 -7.37
CA THR A 169 -4.72 -3.20 -7.23
C THR A 169 -5.19 -4.62 -6.88
N VAL A 170 -4.55 -5.68 -7.38
CA VAL A 170 -4.87 -7.05 -6.92
C VAL A 170 -4.43 -7.26 -5.46
N CYS A 171 -3.28 -6.71 -5.05
CA CYS A 171 -2.88 -6.64 -3.64
C CYS A 171 -3.97 -5.95 -2.78
N GLU A 172 -4.46 -4.81 -3.26
CA GLU A 172 -5.52 -4.03 -2.62
C GLU A 172 -6.85 -4.79 -2.51
N LEU A 173 -7.25 -5.51 -3.56
CA LEU A 173 -8.44 -6.37 -3.53
C LEU A 173 -8.34 -7.40 -2.39
N VAL A 174 -7.19 -8.04 -2.20
CA VAL A 174 -7.00 -9.08 -1.16
C VAL A 174 -7.25 -8.55 0.25
N ILE A 175 -6.83 -7.30 0.57
CA ILE A 175 -7.14 -6.70 1.87
C ILE A 175 -8.58 -6.23 1.97
N ILE A 176 -9.15 -5.68 0.89
CA ILE A 176 -10.55 -5.26 0.87
C ILE A 176 -11.48 -6.45 1.15
N LEU A 177 -11.15 -7.64 0.63
CA LEU A 177 -11.89 -8.85 0.94
C LEU A 177 -11.83 -9.21 2.43
N GLN A 178 -10.83 -8.77 3.20
CA GLN A 178 -10.74 -8.98 4.65
C GLN A 178 -11.48 -7.89 5.45
N MET A 179 -11.72 -6.72 4.86
CA MET A 179 -12.37 -5.58 5.52
C MET A 179 -13.90 -5.69 5.47
N PRO A 180 -14.59 -5.80 6.62
CA PRO A 180 -16.05 -5.98 6.65
C PRO A 180 -16.85 -4.71 6.32
N ASN A 181 -16.21 -3.54 6.40
CA ASN A 181 -16.83 -2.24 6.18
C ASN A 181 -16.81 -1.77 4.72
N ILE A 182 -16.14 -2.50 3.82
CA ILE A 182 -16.09 -2.19 2.39
C ILE A 182 -16.96 -3.20 1.65
N GLN A 183 -17.87 -2.68 0.83
CA GLN A 183 -18.66 -3.49 -0.09
C GLN A 183 -17.89 -3.67 -1.39
N VAL A 184 -17.82 -4.90 -1.86
CA VAL A 184 -17.26 -5.24 -3.17
C VAL A 184 -18.42 -5.64 -4.07
N PRO A 185 -18.60 -4.93 -5.20
CA PRO A 185 -19.28 -5.30 -6.42
C PRO A 185 -19.61 -6.76 -6.60
N GLY A 186 -20.76 -7.24 -6.10
CA GLY A 186 -20.95 -8.67 -6.02
C GLY A 186 -19.83 -9.30 -5.20
N VAL A 187 -19.87 -9.22 -3.88
CA VAL A 187 -19.35 -10.20 -2.91
C VAL A 187 -20.34 -10.09 -1.76
N SER A 188 -21.35 -10.96 -1.73
CA SER A 188 -22.44 -10.85 -0.77
C SER A 188 -22.10 -11.67 0.47
N ARG A 189 -21.92 -10.99 1.60
CA ARG A 189 -21.79 -11.65 2.91
C ARG A 189 -22.93 -11.24 3.84
N PRO A 190 -23.51 -12.20 4.57
CA PRO A 190 -24.32 -11.88 5.73
C PRO A 190 -23.51 -11.04 6.73
N GLY A 191 -24.02 -9.88 7.12
CA GLY A 191 -23.40 -9.02 8.14
C GLY A 191 -22.42 -7.96 7.64
N ARG A 192 -22.21 -7.80 6.33
CA ARG A 192 -21.56 -6.59 5.78
C ARG A 192 -22.60 -5.50 5.56
N SER A 193 -22.45 -4.37 6.26
CA SER A 193 -23.25 -3.16 6.09
C SER A 193 -22.36 -1.98 5.65
N GLY A 194 -21.38 -2.26 4.79
CA GLY A 194 -20.35 -1.29 4.44
C GLY A 194 -20.95 0.01 3.89
N SER A 195 -20.36 1.13 4.28
CA SER A 195 -20.75 2.48 3.81
C SER A 195 -19.98 2.92 2.56
N GLU A 196 -19.01 2.12 2.15
CA GLU A 196 -18.05 2.42 1.08
C GLU A 196 -18.09 1.30 0.05
N GLU A 197 -18.15 1.69 -1.23
CA GLU A 197 -18.15 0.79 -2.37
C GLU A 197 -16.79 0.86 -3.05
N TYR A 198 -16.15 -0.30 -3.23
CA TYR A 198 -14.92 -0.39 -4.01
C TYR A 198 -15.26 -0.52 -5.49
N ASN A 199 -14.71 0.35 -6.34
CA ASN A 199 -14.97 0.33 -7.77
C ASN A 199 -14.26 -0.85 -8.44
N VAL A 200 -14.90 -2.03 -8.41
CA VAL A 200 -14.40 -3.24 -9.07
C VAL A 200 -15.01 -3.44 -10.44
N LEU A 201 -14.16 -3.89 -11.37
CA LEU A 201 -14.52 -4.19 -12.75
C LEU A 201 -14.25 -5.65 -13.14
N PHE A 202 -13.91 -6.54 -12.20
CA PHE A 202 -13.66 -7.94 -12.53
C PHE A 202 -14.90 -8.82 -12.38
N ARG A 203 -14.91 -9.94 -13.11
CA ARG A 203 -15.87 -11.02 -12.94
C ARG A 203 -15.44 -11.93 -11.79
N ARG A 204 -16.35 -12.25 -10.86
CA ARG A 204 -16.05 -13.11 -9.69
C ARG A 204 -15.40 -14.45 -10.04
N ASP A 205 -15.85 -15.05 -11.14
CA ASP A 205 -15.41 -16.35 -11.66
C ASP A 205 -14.19 -16.23 -12.58
N ASP A 206 -13.55 -15.06 -12.63
CA ASP A 206 -12.39 -14.84 -13.48
C ASP A 206 -11.17 -15.62 -12.95
N GLU A 207 -10.85 -16.71 -13.65
CA GLU A 207 -9.69 -17.56 -13.38
C GLU A 207 -8.38 -16.78 -13.38
N LYS A 208 -8.28 -15.70 -14.16
CA LYS A 208 -7.07 -14.85 -14.22
C LYS A 208 -6.86 -14.10 -12.91
N VAL A 209 -7.92 -13.56 -12.29
CA VAL A 209 -7.81 -12.89 -10.98
C VAL A 209 -7.37 -13.89 -9.91
N ARG A 210 -7.88 -15.12 -9.97
CA ARG A 210 -7.51 -16.21 -9.04
C ARG A 210 -6.04 -16.61 -9.24
N GLU A 211 -5.59 -16.73 -10.49
CA GLU A 211 -4.19 -17.00 -10.82
C GLU A 211 -3.27 -15.88 -10.31
N LYS A 212 -3.64 -14.61 -10.50
CA LYS A 212 -2.91 -13.44 -9.99
C LYS A 212 -2.81 -13.46 -8.46
N ILE A 213 -3.90 -13.75 -7.74
CA ILE A 213 -3.88 -13.93 -6.26
C ILE A 213 -2.93 -15.08 -5.88
N GLY A 214 -2.94 -16.18 -6.63
CA GLY A 214 -1.98 -17.27 -6.47
C GLY A 214 -0.53 -16.83 -6.63
N LEU A 215 -0.23 -16.00 -7.65
CA LEU A 215 1.10 -15.41 -7.86
C LEU A 215 1.52 -14.51 -6.70
N LEU A 216 0.64 -13.66 -6.18
CA LEU A 216 0.93 -12.82 -5.00
C LEU A 216 1.35 -13.68 -3.80
N GLY A 217 0.66 -14.80 -3.55
CA GLY A 217 1.03 -15.75 -2.50
C GLY A 217 2.39 -16.43 -2.76
N ASN A 218 2.62 -16.92 -3.98
CA ASN A 218 3.85 -17.61 -4.36
C ASN A 218 5.10 -16.74 -4.22
N TYR A 219 4.97 -15.44 -4.49
CA TYR A 219 6.05 -14.46 -4.35
C TYR A 219 6.05 -13.74 -3.00
N LYS A 220 5.23 -14.20 -2.05
CA LYS A 220 5.15 -13.72 -0.66
C LYS A 220 4.80 -12.25 -0.53
N PHE A 221 3.94 -11.72 -1.41
CA PHE A 221 3.31 -10.42 -1.22
C PHE A 221 2.28 -10.53 -0.10
N ILE A 222 1.47 -11.59 -0.15
CA ILE A 222 0.49 -12.02 0.85
C ILE A 222 0.92 -13.37 1.46
N SER A 223 0.38 -13.71 2.63
CA SER A 223 0.49 -15.03 3.28
C SER A 223 -0.36 -16.08 2.58
N SER A 224 -0.21 -17.34 2.97
CA SER A 224 -1.04 -18.43 2.42
C SER A 224 -2.47 -18.33 2.93
N GLU A 225 -2.64 -17.93 4.20
CA GLU A 225 -3.93 -17.71 4.85
C GLU A 225 -4.73 -16.61 4.12
N GLU A 226 -4.08 -15.49 3.80
CA GLU A 226 -4.71 -14.39 3.06
C GLU A 226 -5.07 -14.77 1.63
N ARG A 227 -4.18 -15.51 0.95
CA ARG A 227 -4.45 -16.05 -0.40
C ARG A 227 -5.67 -16.96 -0.37
N ASP A 228 -5.69 -17.92 0.55
CA ASP A 228 -6.74 -18.94 0.63
C ASP A 228 -8.08 -18.31 1.05
N PHE A 229 -8.03 -17.33 1.95
CA PHE A 229 -9.18 -16.53 2.31
C PHE A 229 -9.71 -15.75 1.10
N ALA A 230 -8.87 -15.00 0.38
CA ALA A 230 -9.30 -14.23 -0.79
C ALA A 230 -9.91 -15.13 -1.88
N LEU A 231 -9.29 -16.28 -2.17
CA LEU A 231 -9.81 -17.24 -3.15
C LEU A 231 -11.17 -17.80 -2.74
N LYS A 232 -11.34 -18.16 -1.46
CA LYS A 232 -12.63 -18.61 -0.91
C LYS A 232 -13.70 -17.51 -1.02
N GLU A 233 -13.31 -16.26 -0.85
CA GLU A 233 -14.23 -15.13 -0.88
C GLU A 233 -14.74 -14.79 -2.28
N LEU A 234 -13.94 -15.07 -3.30
CA LEU A 234 -14.40 -15.03 -4.69
C LEU A 234 -15.40 -16.16 -5.02
N ASP A 235 -15.42 -17.25 -4.24
CA ASP A 235 -16.35 -18.38 -4.43
C ASP A 235 -17.74 -18.16 -3.80
N TRP A 236 -17.93 -17.13 -2.95
CA TRP A 236 -19.21 -16.91 -2.27
C TRP A 236 -20.28 -16.39 -3.23
N LYS A 237 -21.42 -17.09 -3.28
CA LYS A 237 -22.60 -16.76 -4.10
C LYS A 237 -23.43 -15.66 -3.46
#